data_AF-A0A9X4IUI3-F1
#
_entry.id   AF-A0A9X4IUI3-F1
#
_cell.length_a   1.000
_cell.length_b   1.000
_cell.length_c   1.000
_cell.angle_alpha   90.00
_cell.angle_beta   90.00
_cell.angle_gamma   90.00
#
_symmetry.space_group_name_H-M   'P 1'
#
loop_
_entity.id
_entity.type
_entity.pdbx_description
1 polymer ?
#
loop_
_entity_poly.entity_id
_entity_poly.type
_entity_poly.pdbx_seq_one_letter_code
_entity_poly.pdbx_strand_id
1 'polypeptide(L)'
;MWPNLLIHYKDFDGADSKVITRFFKSLNAKLDVDIKRKEKSWGRGLKNKTSYIWAKEKNTSEQYHYHVALFLNKDIYYQLGDVGASDGSLADLIKQAWCSAIKQEKPALVHFCKNGVYRLNLKASDIAQSKNELFKRVCYFAKPNSKVYGGTMRNFATSS
;
A
#
# COMPACT_ATOMS: atom_id res chain seq x y z
N MET A 1 -6.09 11.72 -8.51
CA MET A 1 -6.76 12.22 -7.29
C MET A 1 -6.87 11.03 -6.36
N TRP A 2 -6.18 11.04 -5.22
CA TRP A 2 -5.72 9.79 -4.61
C TRP A 2 -6.33 9.39 -3.26
N PRO A 3 -6.87 8.16 -3.09
CA PRO A 3 -7.05 7.53 -1.79
C PRO A 3 -5.71 7.02 -1.28
N ASN A 4 -5.43 7.31 -0.02
CA ASN A 4 -4.30 6.72 0.70
C ASN A 4 -4.80 5.47 1.39
N LEU A 5 -4.15 4.34 1.19
CA LEU A 5 -4.44 3.10 1.89
C LEU A 5 -3.25 2.68 2.73
N LEU A 6 -3.46 2.55 4.04
CA LEU A 6 -2.46 2.09 4.99
C LEU A 6 -2.51 0.57 5.22
N ILE A 7 -1.38 -0.08 5.00
CA ILE A 7 -1.24 -1.54 5.05
C ILE A 7 0.03 -1.91 5.81
N HIS A 8 -0.09 -2.85 6.75
CA HIS A 8 1.02 -3.45 7.48
C HIS A 8 1.24 -4.87 6.96
N TYR A 9 2.49 -5.22 6.69
CA TYR A 9 2.88 -6.56 6.27
C TYR A 9 3.92 -7.14 7.22
N LYS A 10 3.84 -8.44 7.49
CA LYS A 10 4.90 -9.19 8.19
C LYS A 10 5.72 -9.99 7.18
N ASP A 11 7.04 -9.95 7.34
CA ASP A 11 8.01 -10.73 6.58
C ASP A 11 8.73 -11.70 7.53
N PHE A 12 8.85 -12.95 7.08
CA PHE A 12 9.30 -14.10 7.88
C PHE A 12 10.82 -14.24 7.93
N ASP A 13 11.55 -13.66 6.98
CA ASP A 13 13.00 -13.80 6.92
C ASP A 13 13.66 -12.48 6.48
N GLY A 14 14.56 -11.97 7.32
CA GLY A 14 15.18 -10.66 7.12
C GLY A 14 16.06 -10.50 5.89
N ALA A 15 16.32 -11.59 5.18
CA ALA A 15 17.25 -11.67 4.08
C ALA A 15 16.69 -11.12 2.75
N ASP A 16 15.38 -11.19 2.51
CA ASP A 16 14.81 -10.84 1.20
C ASP A 16 14.47 -9.35 1.05
N SER A 17 15.52 -8.54 0.89
CA SER A 17 15.39 -7.10 0.58
C SER A 17 14.57 -6.79 -0.68
N LYS A 18 14.29 -7.76 -1.56
CA LYS A 18 13.56 -7.57 -2.82
C LYS A 18 12.06 -7.85 -2.69
N VAL A 19 11.58 -8.34 -1.55
CA VAL A 19 10.16 -8.67 -1.34
C VAL A 19 9.23 -7.51 -1.63
N ILE A 20 9.58 -6.31 -1.15
CA ILE A 20 8.75 -5.11 -1.35
C ILE A 20 8.71 -4.68 -2.82
N THR A 21 9.80 -4.87 -3.55
CA THR A 21 9.87 -4.61 -4.99
C THR A 21 9.00 -5.59 -5.78
N ARG A 22 9.01 -6.87 -5.42
CA ARG A 22 8.13 -7.88 -6.02
C ARG A 22 6.66 -7.59 -5.71
N PHE A 23 6.37 -7.17 -4.49
CA PHE A 23 5.02 -6.74 -4.09
C PHE A 23 4.50 -5.63 -4.99
N PHE A 24 5.23 -4.51 -5.14
CA PHE A 24 4.76 -3.42 -6.00
C PHE A 24 4.68 -3.80 -7.48
N LYS A 25 5.59 -4.64 -7.98
CA LYS A 25 5.50 -5.18 -9.35
C LYS A 25 4.23 -6.01 -9.55
N SER A 26 3.92 -6.90 -8.60
CA SER A 26 2.71 -7.74 -8.63
C SER A 26 1.44 -6.91 -8.50
N LEU A 27 1.42 -5.95 -7.57
CA LEU A 27 0.30 -5.05 -7.35
C LEU A 27 0.00 -4.20 -8.59
N ASN A 28 1.01 -3.57 -9.19
CA ASN A 28 0.82 -2.75 -10.39
C ASN A 28 0.25 -3.57 -11.55
N ALA A 29 0.79 -4.77 -11.81
CA ALA A 29 0.26 -5.66 -12.84
C ALA A 29 -1.21 -6.05 -12.60
N LYS A 30 -1.58 -6.31 -11.33
CA LYS A 30 -2.96 -6.63 -10.95
C LYS A 30 -3.90 -5.42 -11.12
N LEU A 31 -3.47 -4.22 -10.72
CA LEU A 31 -4.22 -2.98 -10.92
C LEU A 31 -4.43 -2.70 -12.41
N ASP A 32 -3.41 -2.89 -13.26
CA ASP A 32 -3.53 -2.67 -14.71
C ASP A 32 -4.59 -3.57 -15.35
N VAL A 33 -4.64 -4.84 -14.94
CA VAL A 33 -5.66 -5.79 -15.40
C VAL A 33 -7.06 -5.38 -14.90
N ASP A 34 -7.18 -5.02 -13.63
CA ASP A 34 -8.45 -4.57 -13.04
C ASP A 34 -8.97 -3.30 -13.71
N ILE A 35 -8.09 -2.34 -14.00
CA ILE A 35 -8.44 -1.10 -14.70
C ILE A 35 -8.97 -1.42 -16.09
N LYS A 36 -8.28 -2.25 -16.89
CA LYS A 36 -8.77 -2.66 -18.22
C LYS A 36 -10.13 -3.35 -18.16
N ARG A 37 -10.36 -4.17 -17.13
CA ARG A 37 -11.68 -4.79 -16.89
C ARG A 37 -12.76 -3.74 -16.61
N LYS A 38 -12.45 -2.77 -15.74
CA LYS A 38 -13.36 -1.66 -15.41
C LYS A 38 -13.62 -0.73 -16.60
N GLU A 39 -12.62 -0.45 -17.43
CA GLU A 39 -12.79 0.34 -18.67
C GLU A 39 -13.81 -0.30 -19.60
N LYS A 40 -13.70 -1.62 -19.82
CA LYS A 40 -14.68 -2.38 -20.62
C LYS A 40 -16.08 -2.34 -20.02
N SER A 41 -16.20 -2.49 -18.70
CA SER A 41 -17.49 -2.50 -18.02
C SER A 41 -18.14 -1.11 -17.95
N TRP A 42 -17.36 -0.05 -17.78
CA TRP A 42 -17.87 1.31 -17.57
C TRP A 42 -17.95 2.13 -18.88
N GLY A 43 -17.44 1.59 -19.99
CA GLY A 43 -17.51 2.24 -21.30
C GLY A 43 -16.73 3.55 -21.40
N ARG A 44 -15.71 3.75 -20.55
CA ARG A 44 -14.88 4.96 -20.55
C ARG A 44 -13.42 4.63 -20.21
N GLY A 45 -12.51 5.42 -20.76
CA GLY A 45 -11.08 5.32 -20.44
C GLY A 45 -10.82 5.70 -18.99
N LEU A 46 -10.07 4.87 -18.28
CA LEU A 46 -9.72 5.04 -16.87
C LEU A 46 -8.21 5.16 -16.75
N LYS A 47 -7.76 6.29 -16.21
CA LYS A 47 -6.34 6.50 -15.91
C LYS A 47 -6.12 6.38 -14.41
N ASN A 48 -5.29 5.42 -14.02
CA ASN A 48 -4.72 5.32 -12.69
C ASN A 48 -3.20 5.43 -12.84
N LYS A 49 -2.61 6.50 -12.33
CA LYS A 49 -1.22 6.39 -11.91
C LYS A 49 -1.27 5.69 -10.54
N THR A 50 -0.33 4.81 -10.22
CA THR A 50 -0.18 4.25 -8.86
C THR A 50 1.10 4.83 -8.29
N SER A 51 1.03 5.44 -7.11
CA SER A 51 2.20 5.93 -6.39
C SER A 51 2.15 5.39 -4.97
N TYR A 52 3.29 5.23 -4.32
CA TYR A 52 3.36 4.65 -3.00
C TYR A 52 4.53 5.16 -2.18
N ILE A 53 4.37 5.05 -0.86
CA ILE A 53 5.43 5.26 0.13
C ILE A 53 5.49 3.98 0.96
N TRP A 54 6.70 3.53 1.30
CA TRP A 54 6.86 2.41 2.23
C TRP A 54 8.00 2.64 3.23
N ALA A 55 7.84 1.99 4.38
CA ALA A 55 8.81 1.95 5.48
C ALA A 55 9.02 0.50 5.90
N LYS A 56 10.28 0.12 6.16
CA LYS A 56 10.63 -1.16 6.77
C LYS A 56 11.05 -0.93 8.22
N GLU A 57 10.40 -1.61 9.15
CA GLU A 57 10.72 -1.59 10.58
C GLU A 57 11.04 -3.02 11.06
N LYS A 58 11.88 -3.14 12.09
CA LYS A 58 12.11 -4.41 12.79
C LYS A 58 11.73 -4.17 14.24
N ASN A 59 10.58 -4.68 14.64
CA ASN A 59 10.17 -4.57 16.03
C ASN A 59 11.04 -5.50 16.90
N THR A 60 10.87 -5.48 18.23
CA THR A 60 11.56 -6.43 19.13
C THR A 60 11.22 -7.91 18.83
N SER A 61 10.16 -8.17 18.06
CA SER A 61 9.91 -9.46 17.41
C SER A 61 10.85 -9.66 16.22
N GLU A 62 11.41 -10.85 16.06
CA GLU A 62 12.42 -11.21 15.03
C GLU A 62 12.03 -10.92 13.56
N GLN A 63 10.76 -10.59 13.30
CA GLN A 63 10.18 -10.37 11.97
C GLN A 63 10.28 -8.91 11.51
N TYR A 64 10.47 -8.72 10.20
CA TYR A 64 10.41 -7.39 9.59
C TYR A 64 8.97 -7.02 9.26
N HIS A 65 8.65 -5.75 9.46
CA HIS A 65 7.35 -5.17 9.17
C HIS A 65 7.48 -4.13 8.06
N TYR A 66 6.60 -4.22 7.06
CA TYR A 66 6.48 -3.18 6.03
C TYR A 66 5.21 -2.38 6.26
N HIS A 67 5.35 -1.06 6.40
CA HIS A 67 4.22 -0.13 6.33
C HIS A 67 4.17 0.44 4.93
N VAL A 68 3.01 0.37 4.29
CA VAL A 68 2.81 0.91 2.94
C VAL A 68 1.63 1.86 2.94
N ALA A 69 1.84 3.02 2.32
CA ALA A 69 0.80 3.95 1.91
C ALA A 69 0.68 3.92 0.38
N LEU A 70 -0.46 3.44 -0.13
CA LEU A 70 -0.77 3.46 -1.56
C LEU A 70 -1.60 4.69 -1.89
N PHE A 71 -1.23 5.40 -2.94
CA PHE A 71 -2.00 6.45 -3.57
C PHE A 71 -2.62 5.82 -4.82
N LEU A 72 -3.96 5.82 -4.94
CA LEU A 72 -4.69 5.31 -6.14
C LEU A 72 -5.61 6.37 -6.81
N ASN A 73 -6.49 6.08 -7.75
CA ASN A 73 -7.49 7.04 -8.23
C ASN A 73 -8.82 6.80 -7.49
N LYS A 74 -9.38 7.83 -6.81
CA LYS A 74 -10.61 7.69 -6.02
C LYS A 74 -11.81 7.25 -6.86
N ASP A 75 -11.84 7.66 -8.13
CA ASP A 75 -12.97 7.40 -9.02
C ASP A 75 -12.98 5.93 -9.48
N ILE A 76 -11.86 5.22 -9.30
CA ILE A 76 -11.69 3.79 -9.61
C ILE A 76 -11.69 2.94 -8.34
N TYR A 77 -11.09 3.47 -7.27
CA TYR A 77 -10.90 2.80 -5.98
C TYR A 77 -11.39 3.70 -4.84
N TYR A 78 -12.71 3.74 -4.63
CA TYR A 78 -13.30 4.59 -3.59
C TYR A 78 -13.11 4.04 -2.16
N GLN A 79 -13.06 2.71 -2.02
CA GLN A 79 -12.89 1.98 -0.76
C GLN A 79 -12.00 0.76 -1.00
N LEU A 80 -11.62 0.11 0.10
CA LEU A 80 -10.94 -1.19 0.08
C LEU A 80 -11.78 -2.31 -0.56
N GLY A 81 -13.11 -2.25 -0.40
CA GLY A 81 -13.99 -3.40 -0.59
C GLY A 81 -14.00 -4.29 0.64
N ASP A 82 -14.63 -5.47 0.53
CA ASP A 82 -14.67 -6.41 1.64
C ASP A 82 -13.29 -7.06 1.83
N VAL A 83 -12.66 -6.73 2.95
CA VAL A 83 -11.35 -7.27 3.32
C VAL A 83 -11.41 -8.79 3.54
N GLY A 84 -12.56 -9.35 3.93
CA GLY A 84 -12.74 -10.78 4.16
C GLY A 84 -13.02 -11.57 2.88
N ALA A 85 -13.46 -10.92 1.80
CA ALA A 85 -13.87 -11.59 0.57
C ALA A 85 -12.73 -11.71 -0.46
N SER A 86 -12.82 -12.73 -1.29
CA SER A 86 -12.01 -12.92 -2.50
C SER A 86 -12.82 -12.54 -3.73
N ASP A 87 -13.20 -11.26 -3.83
CA ASP A 87 -14.15 -10.73 -4.81
C ASP A 87 -13.49 -9.87 -5.90
N GLY A 88 -12.16 -9.78 -5.92
CA GLY A 88 -11.43 -8.87 -6.81
C GLY A 88 -11.53 -7.40 -6.38
N SER A 89 -11.87 -7.13 -5.12
CA SER A 89 -11.75 -5.81 -4.49
C SER A 89 -10.29 -5.34 -4.38
N LEU A 90 -10.09 -4.07 -4.03
CA LEU A 90 -8.75 -3.53 -3.83
C LEU A 90 -8.01 -4.28 -2.69
N ALA A 91 -8.72 -4.63 -1.62
CA ALA A 91 -8.16 -5.42 -0.52
C ALA A 91 -7.65 -6.78 -0.99
N ASP A 92 -8.44 -7.47 -1.82
CA ASP A 92 -8.10 -8.76 -2.40
C ASP A 92 -6.88 -8.66 -3.34
N LEU A 93 -6.87 -7.68 -4.26
CA LEU A 93 -5.73 -7.45 -5.16
C LEU A 93 -4.41 -7.23 -4.39
N ILE A 94 -4.48 -6.48 -3.28
CA ILE A 94 -3.34 -6.22 -2.40
C ILE A 94 -2.88 -7.50 -1.69
N LYS A 95 -3.81 -8.26 -1.12
CA LYS A 95 -3.52 -9.53 -0.44
C LYS A 95 -2.86 -10.51 -1.40
N GLN A 96 -3.42 -10.68 -2.59
CA GLN A 96 -2.84 -11.54 -3.63
C GLN A 96 -1.45 -11.06 -4.07
N ALA A 97 -1.24 -9.75 -4.22
CA ALA A 97 0.06 -9.19 -4.57
C ALA A 97 1.10 -9.48 -3.49
N TRP A 98 0.72 -9.40 -2.21
CA TRP A 98 1.60 -9.72 -1.09
C TRP A 98 1.92 -11.21 -1.04
N CYS A 99 0.90 -12.08 -1.09
CA CYS A 99 1.05 -13.53 -1.18
C CYS A 99 2.02 -13.95 -2.29
N SER A 100 1.87 -13.35 -3.48
CA SER A 100 2.75 -13.56 -4.62
C SER A 100 4.19 -13.11 -4.34
N ALA A 101 4.39 -12.00 -3.63
CA ALA A 101 5.72 -11.48 -3.29
C ALA A 101 6.49 -12.35 -2.30
N ILE A 102 5.80 -12.91 -1.30
CA ILE A 102 6.35 -13.81 -0.27
C ILE A 102 6.32 -15.29 -0.67
N LYS A 103 5.73 -15.61 -1.84
CA LYS A 103 5.53 -16.98 -2.34
C LYS A 103 4.76 -17.87 -1.35
N GLN A 104 3.71 -17.33 -0.74
CA GLN A 104 2.83 -18.07 0.17
C GLN A 104 1.37 -17.89 -0.22
N GLU A 105 0.56 -18.91 0.00
CA GLU A 105 -0.86 -18.92 -0.37
C GLU A 105 -1.76 -18.23 0.67
N LYS A 106 -1.30 -18.09 1.93
CA LYS A 106 -2.15 -17.55 3.00
C LYS A 106 -2.09 -16.02 3.04
N PRO A 107 -3.24 -15.31 2.89
CA PRO A 107 -3.32 -13.83 2.95
C PRO A 107 -3.20 -13.24 4.36
N ALA A 108 -2.90 -14.06 5.37
CA ALA A 108 -2.99 -13.72 6.80
C ALA A 108 -1.96 -12.68 7.30
N LEU A 109 -1.11 -12.13 6.43
CA LEU A 109 -0.05 -11.21 6.82
C LEU A 109 -0.32 -9.74 6.44
N VAL A 110 -1.45 -9.45 5.80
CA VAL A 110 -1.84 -8.09 5.40
C VAL A 110 -2.85 -7.52 6.39
N HIS A 111 -2.42 -6.54 7.19
CA HIS A 111 -3.31 -5.82 8.10
C HIS A 111 -3.63 -4.43 7.56
N PHE A 112 -4.90 -4.18 7.28
CA PHE A 112 -5.40 -2.86 6.91
C PHE A 112 -5.76 -2.07 8.17
N CYS A 113 -5.25 -0.86 8.30
CA CYS A 113 -5.55 -0.06 9.48
C CYS A 113 -7.02 0.38 9.51
N LYS A 114 -7.60 0.41 10.71
CA LYS A 114 -8.91 1.01 10.96
C LYS A 114 -8.87 2.48 10.52
N ASN A 115 -9.81 2.91 9.68
CA ASN A 115 -9.82 4.22 9.02
C ASN A 115 -8.57 4.49 8.14
N GLY A 116 -7.99 3.45 7.57
CA GLY A 116 -6.78 3.52 6.74
C GLY A 116 -6.99 4.11 5.35
N VAL A 117 -8.22 4.46 4.97
CA VAL A 117 -8.56 5.14 3.70
C VAL A 117 -8.68 6.64 3.93
N TYR A 118 -7.73 7.42 3.40
CA TYR A 118 -7.77 8.89 3.49
C TYR A 118 -7.95 9.53 2.12
N ARG A 119 -8.82 10.52 2.01
CA ARG A 119 -9.17 11.16 0.73
C ARG A 119 -8.63 12.58 0.71
N LEU A 120 -7.71 12.85 -0.22
CA LEU A 120 -7.22 14.21 -0.47
C LEU A 120 -8.02 14.89 -1.58
N ASN A 121 -8.63 16.03 -1.27
CA ASN A 121 -9.19 16.93 -2.28
C ASN A 121 -8.17 18.01 -2.63
N LEU A 122 -7.53 17.89 -3.79
CA LEU A 122 -6.51 18.86 -4.24
C LEU A 122 -7.11 20.22 -4.66
N LYS A 123 -8.43 20.33 -4.76
CA LYS A 123 -9.12 21.57 -5.09
C LYS A 123 -9.70 22.26 -3.86
N ALA A 124 -9.55 21.66 -2.68
CA ALA A 124 -10.06 22.25 -1.45
C ALA A 124 -9.14 23.39 -0.99
N SER A 125 -9.74 24.42 -0.38
CA SER A 125 -9.03 25.57 0.16
C SER A 125 -8.08 25.20 1.31
N ASP A 126 -8.34 24.09 2.00
CA ASP A 126 -7.58 23.56 3.14
C ASP A 126 -6.56 22.46 2.75
N ILE A 127 -6.21 22.35 1.46
CA ILE A 127 -5.33 21.31 0.94
C ILE A 127 -3.98 21.23 1.69
N ALA A 128 -3.42 22.35 2.12
CA ALA A 128 -2.15 22.39 2.84
C ALA A 128 -2.25 21.66 4.19
N GLN A 129 -3.36 21.88 4.92
CA GLN A 129 -3.65 21.19 6.16
C GLN A 129 -3.89 19.70 5.92
N SER A 130 -4.72 19.35 4.95
CA SER A 130 -5.00 17.95 4.60
C SER A 130 -3.74 17.18 4.19
N LYS A 131 -2.83 17.82 3.44
CA LYS A 131 -1.51 17.25 3.10
C LYS A 131 -0.64 17.05 4.34
N ASN A 132 -0.63 18.00 5.27
CA ASN A 132 0.13 17.90 6.50
C ASN A 132 -0.41 16.79 7.42
N GLU A 133 -1.73 16.64 7.53
CA GLU A 133 -2.36 15.54 8.28
C GLU A 133 -2.01 14.18 7.70
N LEU A 134 -2.06 14.06 6.36
CA LEU A 134 -1.62 12.84 5.68
C LEU A 134 -0.13 12.59 5.94
N PHE A 135 0.70 13.61 5.78
CA PHE A 135 2.14 13.52 6.01
C PHE A 135 2.44 13.07 7.44
N LYS A 136 1.78 13.65 8.45
CA LYS A 136 1.91 13.23 9.86
C LYS A 136 1.55 11.75 10.07
N ARG A 137 0.48 11.26 9.41
CA ARG A 137 0.11 9.84 9.44
C ARG A 137 1.14 8.94 8.75
N VAL A 138 1.68 9.37 7.62
CA VAL A 138 2.74 8.63 6.92
C VAL A 138 4.04 8.63 7.72
N CYS A 139 4.40 9.76 8.33
CA CYS A 139 5.53 9.88 9.26
C CYS A 139 5.34 9.08 10.53
N TYR A 140 4.11 8.74 10.92
CA TYR A 140 3.87 7.81 12.03
C TYR A 140 4.41 6.40 11.72
N PHE A 141 4.54 6.01 10.44
CA PHE A 141 5.25 4.78 10.00
C PHE A 141 6.77 4.90 10.07
N ALA A 142 7.27 6.05 10.51
CA ALA A 142 8.68 6.34 10.63
C ALA A 142 9.11 6.49 12.09
N LYS A 143 8.30 6.04 13.06
CA LYS A 143 8.62 6.15 14.49
C LYS A 143 10.03 5.59 14.75
N PRO A 144 10.94 6.36 15.38
CA PRO A 144 12.35 5.98 15.49
C PRO A 144 12.64 4.72 16.31
N ASN A 145 11.75 4.39 17.26
CA ASN A 145 12.03 3.40 18.31
C ASN A 145 12.01 1.92 17.85
N SER A 146 11.66 1.64 16.59
CA SER A 146 11.60 0.29 16.00
C SER A 146 12.46 0.14 14.73
N LYS A 147 13.36 1.10 14.47
CA LYS A 147 14.23 1.08 13.28
C LYS A 147 15.60 0.57 13.65
N VAL A 148 16.08 -0.43 12.90
CA VAL A 148 17.49 -0.82 12.95
C VAL A 148 18.30 0.30 12.31
N TYR A 149 18.88 1.16 13.14
CA TYR A 149 19.94 2.05 12.73
C TYR A 149 21.24 1.22 12.63
N GLY A 150 21.81 1.09 11.42
CA GLY A 150 23.11 0.43 11.22
C GLY A 150 23.21 -0.66 10.15
N GLY A 151 22.26 -0.79 9.22
CA GLY A 151 22.36 -1.74 8.10
C GLY A 151 22.49 -1.08 6.73
N THR A 152 23.20 -1.72 5.79
CA THR A 152 23.38 -1.30 4.38
C THR A 152 22.09 -1.35 3.53
N MET A 153 20.93 -1.61 4.14
CA MET A 153 19.64 -1.75 3.47
C MET A 153 18.83 -0.45 3.49
N ARG A 154 18.12 -0.16 2.39
CA ARG A 154 17.18 0.98 2.32
C ARG A 154 15.96 0.70 3.20
N ASN A 155 15.68 1.59 4.14
CA ASN A 155 14.57 1.46 5.09
C ASN A 155 13.33 2.31 4.70
N PHE A 156 13.48 3.19 3.70
CA PHE A 156 12.43 4.08 3.19
C PHE A 156 12.60 4.26 1.69
N ALA A 157 11.50 4.24 0.94
CA ALA A 157 11.50 4.72 -0.44
C ALA A 157 10.11 5.21 -0.89
N THR A 158 10.12 6.03 -1.93
CA THR A 158 8.94 6.59 -2.59
C THR A 158 9.00 6.25 -4.09
N SER A 159 7.85 6.14 -4.74
CA SER A 159 7.77 6.06 -6.21
C SER A 159 7.32 7.39 -6.81
N SER A 160 7.93 7.81 -7.93
CA SER A 160 7.57 9.03 -8.68
C SER A 160 6.42 8.83 -9.66
#